data_AF-A0A2W7RTK1-F1
#
_entry.id   AF-A0A2W7RTK1-F1
#
_cell.length_a   1.000
_cell.length_b   1.000
_cell.length_c   1.000
_cell.angle_alpha   90.00
_cell.angle_beta   90.00
_cell.angle_gamma   90.00
#
_symmetry.space_group_name_H-M   'P 1'
#
loop_
_entity.id
_entity.type
_entity.pdbx_description
1 polymer ?
#
loop_
_entity_poly.entity_id
_entity_poly.type
_entity_poly.pdbx_seq_one_letter_code
_entity_poly.pdbx_strand_id
1 'polypeptide(L)'
;MVSGQSKNKKNKKLNKLFKSEWITNNLVFILFVSFLIVLYIANGHIADKTIRDISKTKNEITDLQYQYKTLKSEVMYKTEESEILKQVQPMGLQINKELPVKIYINKK
;
A
#
# COMPACT_ATOMS: atom_id res chain seq x y z
N MET A 1 28.68 56.38 1.35
CA MET A 1 28.01 56.06 0.07
C MET A 1 28.56 54.74 -0.51
N VAL A 2 28.19 53.56 0.00
CA VAL A 2 28.56 52.27 -0.62
C VAL A 2 27.50 51.21 -0.33
N SER A 3 26.36 51.23 -1.03
CA SER A 3 25.37 50.13 -0.93
C SER A 3 24.76 49.69 -2.26
N GLY A 4 25.21 50.24 -3.40
CA GLY A 4 24.63 49.96 -4.72
C GLY A 4 25.23 48.80 -5.54
N GLN A 5 26.37 48.23 -5.15
CA GLN A 5 27.15 47.34 -6.06
C GLN A 5 26.81 45.85 -6.01
N SER A 6 26.03 45.36 -5.04
CA SER A 6 25.79 43.91 -4.86
C SER A 6 24.71 43.34 -5.78
N LYS A 7 23.62 44.09 -6.03
CA LYS A 7 22.49 43.59 -6.85
C LYS A 7 22.85 43.37 -8.32
N ASN A 8 23.81 44.12 -8.87
CA ASN A 8 24.17 44.06 -10.30
C ASN A 8 25.14 42.90 -10.64
N LYS A 9 25.92 42.40 -9.68
CA LYS A 9 26.86 41.28 -9.89
C LYS A 9 26.16 39.93 -10.13
N LYS A 10 25.02 39.67 -9.49
CA LYS A 10 24.26 38.41 -9.65
C LYS A 10 23.63 38.31 -11.05
N ASN A 11 23.03 39.38 -11.52
CA ASN A 11 22.44 39.45 -12.87
C ASN A 11 23.51 39.28 -13.95
N LYS A 12 24.70 39.85 -13.74
CA LYS A 12 25.83 39.70 -14.67
C LYS A 12 26.36 38.26 -14.76
N LYS A 13 26.33 37.50 -13.66
CA LYS A 13 26.68 36.06 -13.65
C LYS A 13 25.62 35.24 -14.38
N LEU A 14 24.34 35.51 -14.13
CA LEU A 14 23.24 34.81 -14.77
C LEU A 14 23.26 35.02 -16.29
N ASN A 15 23.46 36.27 -16.74
CA ASN A 15 23.59 36.60 -18.15
C ASN A 15 24.85 36.01 -18.81
N LYS A 16 25.91 35.75 -18.03
CA LYS A 16 27.13 35.07 -18.51
C LYS A 16 26.91 33.56 -18.73
N LEU A 17 26.03 32.94 -17.94
CA LEU A 17 25.62 31.55 -18.13
C LEU A 17 24.69 31.40 -19.35
N PHE A 18 23.85 32.40 -19.63
CA PHE A 18 22.98 32.40 -20.82
C PHE A 18 23.64 32.94 -22.10
N LYS A 19 24.95 33.20 -22.08
CA LYS A 19 25.71 33.60 -23.28
C LYS A 19 25.88 32.38 -24.20
N SER A 20 25.68 32.56 -25.51
CA SER A 20 25.78 31.49 -26.52
C SER A 20 27.12 30.74 -26.49
N GLU A 21 28.21 31.43 -26.18
CA GLU A 21 29.56 30.86 -25.99
C GLU A 21 29.61 29.81 -24.87
N TRP A 22 28.88 30.02 -23.75
CA TRP A 22 28.88 29.07 -22.63
C TRP A 22 28.02 27.84 -22.94
N ILE A 23 26.88 28.05 -23.58
CA ILE A 23 25.94 26.99 -23.99
C ILE A 23 26.59 26.06 -25.03
N THR A 24 27.27 26.64 -26.03
CA THR A 24 27.96 25.88 -27.07
C THR A 24 29.14 25.09 -26.53
N ASN A 25 29.91 25.65 -25.58
CA ASN A 25 31.00 24.92 -24.92
C ASN A 25 30.55 23.76 -24.02
N ASN A 26 29.31 23.78 -23.53
CA ASN A 26 28.77 22.76 -22.61
C ASN A 26 27.62 21.95 -23.22
N LEU A 27 27.54 21.89 -24.56
CA LEU A 27 26.41 21.31 -25.29
C LEU A 27 26.14 19.84 -24.91
N VAL A 28 27.19 19.03 -24.75
CA VAL A 28 27.09 17.62 -24.34
C VAL A 28 26.45 17.47 -22.96
N PHE A 29 26.78 18.36 -22.02
CA PHE A 29 26.20 18.34 -20.67
C PHE A 29 24.70 18.71 -20.69
N ILE A 30 24.32 19.68 -21.51
CA ILE A 30 22.90 20.08 -21.65
C ILE A 30 22.09 18.95 -22.29
N LEU A 31 22.63 18.27 -23.31
CA LEU A 31 22.00 17.09 -23.90
C LEU A 31 21.85 15.95 -22.88
N PHE A 32 22.86 15.73 -22.04
CA PHE A 32 22.80 14.74 -20.97
C PHE A 32 21.67 15.06 -19.98
N VAL A 33 21.57 16.31 -19.49
CA VAL A 33 20.49 16.71 -18.57
C VAL A 33 19.12 16.63 -19.25
N SER A 34 19.00 17.03 -20.51
CA SER A 34 17.77 16.90 -21.29
C SER A 34 17.34 15.44 -21.41
N PHE A 35 18.28 14.54 -21.66
CA PHE A 35 18.02 13.09 -21.67
C PHE A 35 17.54 12.59 -20.31
N LEU A 36 18.16 13.01 -19.21
CA LEU A 36 17.70 12.67 -17.86
C LEU A 36 16.27 13.19 -17.58
N ILE A 37 15.93 14.38 -18.05
CA ILE A 37 14.57 14.94 -17.89
C ILE A 37 13.55 14.05 -18.61
N VAL A 38 13.84 13.65 -19.85
CA VAL A 38 12.97 12.73 -20.61
C VAL A 38 12.82 11.40 -19.88
N LEU A 39 13.93 10.83 -19.40
CA LEU A 39 13.94 9.57 -18.65
C LEU A 39 13.14 9.68 -17.34
N TYR A 40 13.22 10.83 -16.66
CA TYR A 40 12.45 11.12 -15.46
C TYR A 40 10.94 11.17 -15.74
N ILE A 41 10.52 11.88 -16.79
CA ILE A 41 9.11 11.96 -17.19
C ILE A 41 8.58 10.57 -17.58
N ALA A 42 9.37 9.80 -18.33
CA ALA A 42 9.03 8.43 -18.71
C ALA A 42 8.83 7.53 -17.48
N ASN A 43 9.73 7.60 -16.50
CA ASN A 43 9.60 6.87 -15.24
C ASN A 43 8.37 7.32 -14.44
N GLY A 44 8.04 8.60 -14.44
CA GLY A 44 6.81 9.12 -13.80
C GLY A 44 5.55 8.46 -14.37
N HIS A 45 5.44 8.37 -15.71
CA HIS A 45 4.31 7.69 -16.36
C HIS A 45 4.21 6.20 -16.02
N ILE A 46 5.35 5.52 -15.84
CA ILE A 46 5.36 4.11 -15.43
C ILE A 46 4.87 3.99 -13.98
N ALA A 47 5.36 4.85 -13.09
CA ALA A 47 4.93 4.88 -11.69
C ALA A 47 3.42 5.13 -11.55
N ASP A 48 2.85 6.07 -12.32
CA ASP A 48 1.41 6.34 -12.32
C ASP A 48 0.57 5.12 -12.69
N LYS A 49 1.01 4.35 -13.70
CA LYS A 49 0.35 3.11 -14.10
C LYS A 49 0.43 2.07 -12.99
N THR A 50 1.61 1.85 -12.44
CA THR A 50 1.83 0.90 -11.34
C THR A 50 0.99 1.25 -10.11
N ILE A 51 0.92 2.51 -9.71
CA ILE A 51 0.10 2.96 -8.57
C ILE A 51 -1.38 2.65 -8.82
N ARG A 52 -1.87 2.87 -10.05
CA ARG A 52 -3.25 2.56 -10.40
C ARG A 52 -3.55 1.07 -10.33
N ASP A 53 -2.63 0.23 -10.79
CA ASP A 53 -2.79 -1.23 -10.74
C ASP A 53 -2.70 -1.78 -9.31
N ILE A 54 -1.82 -1.21 -8.48
CA ILE A 54 -1.77 -1.49 -7.04
C ILE A 54 -3.11 -1.16 -6.39
N SER A 55 -3.69 0.00 -6.70
CA SER A 55 -4.98 0.42 -6.16
C SER A 55 -6.11 -0.54 -6.52
N LYS A 56 -6.17 -0.99 -7.79
CA LYS A 56 -7.14 -2.01 -8.23
C LYS A 56 -6.97 -3.32 -7.47
N THR A 57 -5.74 -3.85 -7.43
CA THR A 57 -5.43 -5.11 -6.75
C THR A 57 -5.76 -5.03 -5.26
N LYS A 58 -5.49 -3.89 -4.62
CA LYS A 58 -5.85 -3.65 -3.21
C LYS A 58 -7.35 -3.70 -2.98
N ASN A 59 -8.15 -3.14 -3.88
CA ASN A 59 -9.60 -3.19 -3.78
C ASN A 59 -10.11 -4.63 -3.93
N GLU A 60 -9.56 -5.41 -4.87
CA GLU A 60 -9.89 -6.83 -5.05
C GLU A 60 -9.57 -7.65 -3.79
N ILE A 61 -8.39 -7.45 -3.19
CA ILE A 61 -8.01 -8.10 -1.92
C ILE A 61 -9.00 -7.72 -0.81
N THR A 62 -9.37 -6.45 -0.72
CA THR A 62 -10.30 -5.97 0.31
C THR A 62 -11.67 -6.64 0.12
N ASP A 63 -12.18 -6.73 -1.11
CA ASP A 63 -13.45 -7.39 -1.41
C ASP A 63 -13.42 -8.88 -1.05
N LEU A 64 -12.36 -9.59 -1.42
CA LEU A 64 -12.15 -10.98 -1.02
C LEU A 64 -12.10 -11.15 0.50
N GLN A 65 -11.45 -10.22 1.21
CA GLN A 65 -11.42 -10.24 2.68
C GLN A 65 -12.81 -10.03 3.28
N TYR A 66 -13.64 -9.16 2.69
CA TYR A 66 -15.03 -8.98 3.11
C TYR A 66 -15.82 -10.26 2.91
N GLN A 67 -15.77 -10.86 1.73
CA GLN A 67 -16.45 -12.13 1.42
C GLN A 67 -16.05 -13.24 2.40
N TYR A 68 -14.74 -13.41 2.64
CA TYR A 68 -14.23 -14.38 3.60
C TYR A 68 -14.75 -14.14 5.03
N LYS A 69 -14.71 -12.88 5.51
CA LYS A 69 -15.20 -12.55 6.85
C LYS A 69 -16.69 -12.83 7.00
N THR A 70 -17.48 -12.49 5.99
CA THR A 70 -18.93 -12.76 5.97
C THR A 70 -19.21 -14.26 6.02
N LEU A 71 -18.59 -15.06 5.15
CA LEU A 71 -18.75 -16.51 5.13
C LEU A 71 -18.29 -17.16 6.44
N LYS A 72 -17.14 -16.73 6.96
CA LYS A 72 -16.66 -17.20 8.25
C LYS A 72 -17.65 -16.89 9.38
N SER A 73 -18.20 -15.68 9.40
CA SER A 73 -19.20 -15.29 10.40
C SER A 73 -20.46 -16.15 10.30
N GLU A 74 -20.93 -16.45 9.09
CA GLU A 74 -22.09 -17.33 8.89
C GLU A 74 -21.80 -18.76 9.40
N VAL A 75 -20.63 -19.30 9.10
CA VAL A 75 -20.20 -20.62 9.61
C VAL A 75 -20.09 -20.61 11.12
N MET A 76 -19.52 -19.57 11.73
CA MET A 76 -19.43 -19.44 13.18
C MET A 76 -20.81 -19.39 13.83
N TYR A 77 -21.74 -18.63 13.25
CA TYR A 77 -23.13 -18.57 13.74
C TYR A 77 -23.82 -19.92 13.66
N LYS A 78 -23.68 -20.65 12.53
CA LYS A 78 -24.24 -22.01 12.39
C LYS A 78 -23.59 -23.03 13.33
N THR A 79 -22.34 -22.83 13.69
CA THR A 79 -21.58 -23.71 14.59
C THR A 79 -21.68 -23.26 16.05
N GLU A 80 -22.37 -22.15 16.32
CA GLU A 80 -22.50 -21.64 17.67
C GLU A 80 -23.32 -22.61 18.52
N GLU A 81 -22.80 -22.95 19.70
CA GLU A 81 -23.43 -23.94 20.60
C GLU A 81 -24.89 -23.59 20.92
N SER A 82 -25.19 -22.29 21.06
CA SER A 82 -26.53 -21.77 21.33
C SER A 82 -27.50 -22.03 20.17
N GLU A 83 -27.06 -21.90 18.92
CA GLU A 83 -27.87 -22.12 17.72
C GLU A 83 -27.97 -23.61 17.38
N ILE A 84 -26.87 -24.37 17.55
CA ILE A 84 -26.89 -25.84 17.43
C ILE A 84 -27.93 -26.41 18.40
N LEU A 85 -27.90 -26.00 19.67
CA LEU A 85 -28.86 -26.43 20.69
C LEU A 85 -30.32 -26.20 20.26
N LYS A 86 -30.63 -25.03 19.70
CA LYS A 86 -31.97 -24.73 19.16
C LYS A 86 -32.33 -25.62 17.97
N GLN A 87 -31.37 -25.91 17.08
CA GLN A 87 -31.61 -26.76 15.91
C GLN A 87 -31.78 -28.25 16.26
N VAL A 88 -31.07 -28.76 17.27
CA VAL A 88 -31.17 -30.16 17.71
C VAL A 88 -32.25 -30.42 18.77
N GLN A 89 -32.85 -29.38 19.36
CA GLN A 89 -34.02 -29.49 20.25
C GLN A 89 -35.19 -30.32 19.68
N PRO A 90 -35.67 -30.10 18.43
CA PRO A 90 -36.72 -30.93 17.84
C PRO A 90 -36.29 -32.38 17.60
N MET A 91 -34.99 -32.68 17.64
CA MET A 91 -34.44 -34.05 17.55
C MET A 91 -34.30 -34.72 18.91
N GLY A 92 -34.66 -34.04 20.01
CA GLY A 92 -34.61 -34.58 21.38
C GLY A 92 -33.20 -34.71 21.98
N LEU A 93 -32.19 -34.13 21.33
CA LEU A 93 -30.79 -34.22 21.76
C LEU A 93 -30.47 -33.11 22.77
N GLN A 94 -29.72 -33.46 23.84
CA GLN A 94 -29.33 -32.54 24.91
C GLN A 94 -27.83 -32.62 25.18
N ILE A 95 -27.20 -31.48 25.45
CA ILE A 95 -25.79 -31.45 25.86
C ILE A 95 -25.68 -31.94 27.30
N ASN A 96 -24.77 -32.88 27.52
CA ASN A 96 -24.45 -33.37 28.85
C ASN A 96 -23.78 -32.25 29.66
N LYS A 97 -24.43 -31.80 30.75
CA LYS A 97 -23.94 -30.73 31.64
C LYS A 97 -23.01 -31.25 32.73
N GLU A 98 -22.79 -32.55 32.82
CA GLU A 98 -21.94 -33.16 33.83
C GLU A 98 -20.47 -32.94 33.51
N LEU A 99 -19.69 -32.58 34.53
CA LEU A 99 -18.25 -32.39 34.40
C LEU A 99 -17.60 -33.72 33.96
N PRO A 100 -16.68 -33.70 32.98
CA PRO A 100 -16.01 -34.91 32.52
C PRO A 100 -15.21 -35.53 33.68
N VAL A 101 -15.44 -36.82 33.93
CA VAL A 101 -14.80 -37.55 35.03
C VAL A 101 -13.33 -37.78 34.68
N LYS A 102 -12.41 -37.25 35.49
CA LYS A 102 -10.98 -37.50 35.32
C LYS A 102 -10.68 -38.96 35.65
N ILE A 103 -10.35 -39.75 34.63
CA ILE A 103 -10.02 -41.17 34.78
C ILE A 103 -8.60 -41.26 35.33
N TYR A 104 -8.43 -41.75 36.56
CA TYR A 104 -7.12 -42.10 37.11
C TYR A 104 -6.77 -43.52 36.67
N ILE A 105 -5.69 -43.67 35.90
CA ILE A 105 -5.15 -44.98 35.54
C ILE A 105 -4.43 -45.52 36.78
N ASN A 106 -5.02 -46.50 37.46
CA ASN A 106 -4.31 -47.24 38.50
C ASN A 106 -3.36 -48.23 37.82
N LYS A 107 -2.06 -47.93 37.90
CA LYS A 107 -1.01 -48.80 37.39
C LYS A 107 -0.76 -49.88 38.45
N LYS A 108 -1.15 -51.11 38.12
CA LYS A 108 -0.91 -52.30 38.92
C LYS A 108 0.53 -52.79 38.77
#